data_AF-A0A552JFL7-F1
#
_entry.id   AF-A0A552JFL7-F1
#
_cell.length_a   1.000
_cell.length_b   1.000
_cell.length_c   1.000
_cell.angle_alpha   90.00
_cell.angle_beta   90.00
_cell.angle_gamma   90.00
#
_symmetry.space_group_name_H-M   'P 1'
#
loop_
_entity.id
_entity.type
_entity.pdbx_description
1 polymer ?
#
loop_
_entity_poly.entity_id
_entity_poly.type
_entity_poly.pdbx_seq_one_letter_code
_entity_poly.pdbx_strand_id
1 'polypeptide(L)' 'WSQQLGLYLGLSANKLRYFTPEGELVPTPAEAAQQAENRAVEAENQVQQERQKSAKLAAKLRELGINPQENF' A
#
# COMPACT_ATOMS: atom_id res chain seq x y z
N TRP A 1 15.34 19.55 16.29
CA TRP A 1 14.71 18.51 17.13
C TRP A 1 13.20 18.66 16.98
N SER A 2 12.52 17.75 16.27
CA SER A 2 11.06 17.78 16.13
C SER A 2 10.44 16.75 17.07
N GLN A 3 9.90 17.21 18.20
CA GLN A 3 9.31 16.37 19.24
C GLN A 3 8.15 15.49 18.74
N GLN A 4 7.57 15.80 17.58
CA GLN A 4 6.43 15.06 17.04
C GLN A 4 6.82 13.86 16.15
N LEU A 5 8.10 13.74 15.75
CA LEU A 5 8.53 12.72 14.78
C LEU A 5 9.70 11.84 15.23
N GLY A 6 10.41 12.15 16.31
CA GLY A 6 11.54 11.31 16.77
C GLY A 6 12.69 11.17 15.76
N LEU A 7 12.79 12.09 14.80
CA LEU A 7 13.78 12.08 13.73
C LEU A 7 14.95 13.00 14.05
N TYR A 8 16.16 12.56 13.70
CA TYR A 8 17.39 13.33 13.81
C TYR A 8 17.56 14.19 12.55
N LEU A 9 17.95 15.46 12.73
CA LEU A 9 18.23 16.36 11.61
C LEU A 9 19.73 16.32 11.30
N GLY A 10 20.12 15.74 10.18
CA GLY A 10 21.50 15.66 9.71
C GLY A 10 21.77 16.55 8.50
N LEU A 11 23.03 16.90 8.28
CA LEU A 11 23.48 17.64 7.10
C LEU A 11 24.07 16.64 6.10
N SER A 12 23.44 16.49 4.93
CA SER A 12 23.94 15.63 3.86
C SER A 12 24.00 16.45 2.56
N ALA A 13 25.18 16.49 1.93
CA ALA A 13 25.41 17.25 0.69
C ALA A 13 24.97 18.73 0.78
N ASN A 14 25.29 19.41 1.90
CA ASN A 14 24.94 20.80 2.16
C ASN A 14 23.43 21.09 2.21
N LYS A 15 22.60 20.06 2.38
CA LYS A 15 21.15 20.15 2.60
C LYS A 15 20.76 19.47 3.90
N LEU A 16 19.81 20.07 4.63
CA LEU A 16 19.22 19.50 5.83
C LEU A 16 18.36 18.30 5.44
N ARG A 17 18.70 17.12 5.95
CA ARG A 17 18.02 15.85 5.68
C ARG A 17 17.69 15.17 7.00
N TYR A 18 16.49 14.62 7.11
CA TYR A 18 16.08 13.88 8.29
C TYR A 18 16.64 12.45 8.23
N PHE A 19 17.10 11.96 9.37
CA PHE A 19 17.63 10.62 9.56
C PHE A 19 16.82 9.91 10.66
N THR A 20 16.53 8.64 10.45
CA THR A 20 15.96 7.77 11.48
C THR A 20 17.00 7.54 12.57
N PRO A 21 16.61 7.13 13.79
CA PRO A 21 17.56 6.70 14.83
C PRO A 21 18.47 5.54 14.37
N GLU A 22 18.07 4.81 13.33
CA GLU A 22 18.84 3.71 12.70
C GLU A 22 19.88 4.19 11.68
N GLY A 23 19.94 5.51 11.39
CA GLY A 23 20.87 6.09 10.44
C GLY A 23 20.41 6.02 8.97
N GLU A 24 19.18 5.59 8.73
CA GLU A 24 18.58 5.63 7.39
C GLU A 24 18.04 7.02 7.08
N LEU A 25 18.21 7.43 5.82
CA LEU A 25 17.68 8.68 5.33
C LEU A 25 16.15 8.60 5.35
N VAL A 26 15.49 9.44 6.15
CA VAL A 26 14.03 9.48 6.19
C VAL A 26 13.55 10.08 4.88
N PRO A 27 12.69 9.39 4.12
CA PRO A 27 11.98 10.03 3.01
C PRO A 27 11.20 11.23 3.55
N THR A 28 11.11 12.29 2.76
CA THR A 28 10.36 13.47 3.21
C THR A 28 8.90 13.10 3.51
N PRO A 29 8.20 13.80 4.41
CA PRO A 29 6.78 13.51 4.69
C PRO A 29 5.91 13.54 3.43
N ALA A 30 6.28 14.34 2.42
CA ALA A 30 5.63 14.35 1.11
C ALA A 30 5.87 13.03 0.34
N GLU A 31 7.10 12.51 0.32
CA GLU A 31 7.40 11.22 -0.29
C GLU A 31 6.72 10.06 0.43
N ALA A 32 6.71 10.07 1.76
CA ALA A 32 6.02 9.06 2.56
C ALA A 32 4.50 9.09 2.31
N ALA A 33 3.90 10.28 2.22
CA ALA A 33 2.49 10.42 1.87
C ALA A 33 2.19 9.91 0.47
N GLN A 34 3.03 10.25 -0.52
CA GLN A 34 2.85 9.79 -1.89
C GLN A 34 2.98 8.26 -2.00
N GLN A 35 3.93 7.66 -1.26
CA GLN A 35 4.10 6.21 -1.22
C GLN A 35 2.91 5.52 -0.56
N ALA A 36 2.37 6.09 0.52
CA ALA A 36 1.19 5.56 1.19
C ALA A 36 -0.05 5.61 0.28
N GLU A 37 -0.25 6.73 -0.44
CA GLU A 37 -1.33 6.88 -1.41
C GLU A 37 -1.20 5.83 -2.54
N ASN A 38 0.00 5.68 -3.09
CA ASN A 38 0.23 4.72 -4.17
C ASN A 38 -0.06 3.28 -3.72
N ARG A 39 0.38 2.91 -2.51
CA ARG A 39 0.08 1.59 -1.92
C ARG A 39 -1.42 1.39 -1.69
N ALA A 40 -2.15 2.42 -1.27
CA ALA A 40 -3.59 2.34 -1.10
C ALA A 40 -4.29 2.06 -2.44
N VAL A 41 -3.94 2.81 -3.48
CA VAL A 41 -4.48 2.62 -4.84
C VAL A 41 -4.14 1.23 -5.39
N GLU A 42 -2.92 0.74 -5.16
CA GLU A 42 -2.52 -0.60 -5.57
C GLU A 42 -3.33 -1.68 -4.83
N ALA A 43 -3.50 -1.55 -3.51
CA ALA A 43 -4.30 -2.48 -2.73
C ALA A 43 -5.76 -2.51 -3.19
N GLU A 44 -6.37 -1.35 -3.45
CA GLU A 44 -7.72 -1.26 -3.99
C GLU A 44 -7.83 -1.93 -5.37
N ASN A 45 -6.87 -1.69 -6.26
CA ASN A 45 -6.84 -2.35 -7.57
C ASN A 45 -6.72 -3.86 -7.46
N GLN A 46 -5.89 -4.37 -6.55
CA GLN A 46 -5.76 -5.82 -6.34
C GLN A 46 -7.06 -6.44 -5.84
N VAL A 47 -7.72 -5.82 -4.85
CA VAL A 47 -9.02 -6.30 -4.34
C VAL A 47 -10.08 -6.28 -5.43
N GLN A 48 -10.16 -5.20 -6.22
CA GLN A 48 -11.10 -5.10 -7.34
C GLN A 48 -10.84 -6.19 -8.39
N GLN A 49 -9.57 -6.42 -8.73
CA GLN A 49 -9.20 -7.43 -9.71
C GLN A 49 -9.51 -8.85 -9.21
N GLU A 50 -9.26 -9.14 -7.95
CA GLU A 50 -9.60 -10.42 -7.32
C GLU A 50 -11.11 -10.64 -7.28
N ARG A 51 -11.88 -9.61 -6.87
CA ARG A 51 -13.35 -9.64 -6.89
C ARG A 51 -13.89 -9.89 -8.29
N GLN A 52 -13.35 -9.23 -9.32
CA GLN A 52 -13.76 -9.45 -10.70
C GLN A 52 -13.43 -10.87 -11.18
N LYS A 53 -12.24 -11.38 -10.88
CA LYS A 53 -11.85 -12.75 -11.24
C LYS A 53 -12.77 -13.77 -10.56
N SER A 54 -13.02 -13.59 -9.27
CA SER A 54 -13.89 -14.46 -8.48
C SER A 54 -15.34 -14.40 -8.96
N ALA A 55 -15.86 -13.21 -9.29
CA ALA A 55 -17.20 -13.04 -9.86
C ALA A 55 -17.34 -13.70 -11.24
N LYS A 56 -16.33 -13.55 -12.12
CA LYS A 56 -16.31 -14.22 -13.44
C LYS A 56 -16.27 -15.73 -13.30
N LEU A 57 -15.44 -16.24 -12.38
CA LEU A 57 -15.36 -17.67 -12.10
C LEU A 57 -16.69 -18.20 -11.54
N ALA A 58 -17.29 -17.51 -10.57
CA ALA A 58 -18.59 -17.89 -10.02
C ALA A 58 -19.70 -17.86 -11.08
N ALA A 59 -19.71 -16.87 -11.97
CA ALA A 59 -20.64 -16.82 -13.09
C ALA A 59 -20.44 -17.99 -14.06
N LYS A 60 -19.19 -18.33 -14.39
CA LYS A 60 -18.85 -19.45 -15.27
C LYS A 60 -19.22 -20.81 -14.64
N LEU A 61 -19.04 -20.96 -13.33
CA LEU A 61 -19.44 -22.15 -12.58
C LEU A 61 -20.97 -22.32 -12.58
N ARG A 62 -21.71 -21.22 -12.34
CA ARG A 62 -23.18 -21.19 -12.44
C ARG A 62 -23.68 -21.56 -13.84
N GLU A 63 -23.02 -21.05 -14.89
CA GLU A 63 -23.33 -21.38 -16.29
C GLU A 63 -23.14 -22.88 -16.59
N LEU A 64 -22.19 -23.53 -15.92
CA LEU A 64 -21.94 -24.97 -16.01
C LEU A 64 -22.87 -25.82 -15.11
N GLY A 65 -23.88 -25.21 -14.47
CA GLY A 65 -24.84 -25.89 -13.59
C GLY A 65 -24.29 -26.25 -12.21
N ILE A 66 -23.11 -25.72 -11.83
CA ILE A 66 -22.51 -25.89 -10.51
C ILE A 66 -22.87 -24.66 -9.69
N ASN A 67 -23.71 -24.78 -8.67
CA ASN A 67 -23.99 -23.69 -7.74
C ASN A 67 -22.82 -23.53 -6.76
N PRO A 68 -21.97 -22.49 -6.86
CA PRO A 68 -20.87 -22.28 -5.92
C PRO A 68 -21.35 -21.85 -4.52
N GLN A 69 -22.66 -21.64 -4.34
CA GLN A 69 -23.30 -21.24 -3.08
C GLN A 69 -23.92 -22.43 -2.31
N GLU A 70 -23.96 -23.63 -2.89
CA GLU A 70 -24.47 -24.83 -2.19
C GLU A 70 -23.39 -25.65 -1.49
N ASN A 71 -22.13 -25.20 -1.51
CA ASN A 71 -21.00 -25.90 -0.87
C ASN A 71 -20.38 -25.10 0.29
N PHE A 72 -21.19 -24.37 1.06
CA PHE A 72 -20.84 -23.78 2.36
C PHE A 72 -22.02 -23.83 3.33
#